data_AF-A0A6J4IHY0-F1
#
_entry.id   AF-A0A6J4IHY0-F1
#
_cell.length_a   1.000
_cell.length_b   1.000
_cell.length_c   1.000
_cell.angle_alpha   90.00
_cell.angle_beta   90.00
_cell.angle_gamma   90.00
#
_symmetry.space_group_name_H-M   'P 1'
#
loop_
_entity.id
_entity.type
_entity.pdbx_description
1 polymer ?
#
loop_
_entity_poly.entity_id
_entity_poly.type
_entity_poly.pdbx_seq_one_letter_code
_entity_poly.pdbx_strand_id
1 'polypeptide(L)'
;MRTTGAARGSSTVAGLYGSNVGARPIRAAVTELIGTAILVFVGTSAAVASAARGTDVYDTLAVVLAFGVTLVALVAAFGHVSGCHLNPAVTVGLAATGRFPWSAAGIYVVAQLAGGVVGGLATWVSYGGRARSEGALGATHPVEGVSIGQAFAV
;
A
#
# COMPACT_ATOMS: atom_id res chain seq x y z
N MET A 1 27.45 -23.40 -42.36
CA MET A 1 27.60 -21.93 -42.52
C MET A 1 26.42 -21.28 -41.82
N ARG A 2 26.71 -20.41 -40.83
CA ARG A 2 25.88 -19.52 -39.97
C ARG A 2 24.36 -19.46 -40.27
N THR A 3 23.45 -19.42 -39.30
CA THR A 3 23.44 -18.47 -38.16
C THR A 3 22.65 -19.02 -36.96
N THR A 4 23.33 -19.11 -35.81
CA THR A 4 22.71 -19.08 -34.49
C THR A 4 22.05 -17.71 -34.30
N GLY A 5 20.72 -17.69 -34.21
CA GLY A 5 19.95 -16.51 -33.82
C GLY A 5 20.17 -16.23 -32.35
N ALA A 6 21.03 -15.25 -32.05
CA ALA A 6 21.22 -14.73 -30.71
C ALA A 6 19.89 -14.21 -30.15
N ALA A 7 19.39 -14.86 -29.10
CA ALA A 7 18.30 -14.37 -28.28
C ALA A 7 18.67 -12.97 -27.77
N ARG A 8 17.98 -11.94 -28.24
CA ARG A 8 18.07 -10.60 -27.66
C ARG A 8 17.45 -10.68 -26.27
N GLY A 9 18.30 -10.79 -25.25
CA GLY A 9 17.91 -10.60 -23.86
C GLY A 9 17.43 -9.17 -23.67
N SER A 10 16.13 -8.93 -23.83
CA SER A 10 15.47 -7.77 -23.26
C SER A 10 15.51 -7.98 -21.75
N SER A 11 16.28 -7.17 -21.03
CA SER A 11 16.30 -7.09 -19.57
C SER A 11 14.99 -6.48 -19.05
N THR A 12 13.85 -7.05 -19.47
CA THR A 12 12.54 -6.72 -18.94
C THR A 12 12.54 -7.24 -17.53
N VAL A 13 12.65 -6.36 -16.54
CA VAL A 13 12.48 -6.79 -15.16
C VAL A 13 11.02 -7.19 -14.98
N ALA A 14 10.78 -8.51 -14.98
CA ALA A 14 9.50 -9.09 -14.64
C ALA A 14 9.20 -8.76 -13.18
N GLY A 15 8.10 -8.06 -12.93
CA GLY A 15 7.57 -7.83 -11.60
C GLY A 15 6.68 -8.99 -11.15
N LEU A 16 6.14 -8.88 -9.93
CA LEU A 16 5.19 -9.84 -9.38
C LEU A 16 3.92 -9.95 -10.24
N TYR A 17 3.30 -11.13 -10.24
CA TYR A 17 2.06 -11.42 -10.95
C TYR A 17 2.09 -11.13 -12.47
N GLY A 18 3.26 -11.27 -13.10
CA GLY A 18 3.42 -11.04 -14.55
C GLY A 18 3.46 -9.56 -14.96
N SER A 19 3.63 -8.65 -14.00
CA SER A 19 3.76 -7.22 -14.29
C SER A 19 5.04 -6.89 -15.05
N ASN A 20 4.96 -5.97 -16.02
CA ASN A 20 6.10 -5.52 -16.81
C ASN A 20 6.61 -4.17 -16.33
N VAL A 21 7.11 -4.14 -15.09
CA VAL A 21 7.54 -2.90 -14.41
C VAL A 21 8.71 -2.24 -15.13
N GLY A 22 9.67 -3.02 -15.63
CA GLY A 22 10.81 -2.50 -16.38
C GLY A 22 10.42 -1.78 -17.68
N ALA A 23 9.31 -2.18 -18.33
CA ALA A 23 8.87 -1.58 -19.59
C ALA A 23 7.93 -0.37 -19.39
N ARG A 24 7.17 -0.33 -18.28
CA ARG A 24 6.14 0.68 -18.02
C ARG A 24 6.16 1.14 -16.55
N PRO A 25 7.26 1.77 -16.08
CA PRO A 25 7.44 2.12 -14.66
C PRO A 25 6.45 3.19 -14.19
N ILE A 26 6.11 4.17 -15.03
CA ILE A 26 5.15 5.23 -14.70
C ILE A 26 3.75 4.65 -14.50
N ARG A 27 3.32 3.72 -15.37
CA ARG A 27 2.00 3.09 -15.22
C ARG A 27 1.93 2.33 -13.90
N ALA A 28 2.97 1.56 -13.59
CA ALA A 28 3.03 0.82 -12.34
C ALA A 28 3.01 1.76 -11.12
N ALA A 29 3.76 2.86 -11.15
CA ALA A 29 3.77 3.86 -10.09
C ALA A 29 2.40 4.54 -9.89
N VAL A 30 1.68 4.89 -10.98
CA VAL A 30 0.32 5.44 -10.88
C VAL A 30 -0.63 4.42 -10.23
N THR A 31 -0.51 3.15 -10.59
CA THR A 31 -1.29 2.08 -9.96
C THR A 31 -0.98 1.94 -8.47
N GLU A 32 0.28 2.02 -8.06
CA GLU A 32 0.68 2.01 -6.64
C GLU A 32 0.12 3.22 -5.88
N LEU A 33 0.15 4.42 -6.49
CA LEU A 33 -0.43 5.62 -5.89
C LEU A 33 -1.94 5.45 -5.67
N ILE A 34 -2.68 5.05 -6.71
CA ILE A 34 -4.14 4.89 -6.64
C ILE A 34 -4.50 3.76 -5.67
N GLY A 35 -3.80 2.62 -5.76
CA GLY A 35 -4.04 1.49 -4.88
C GLY A 35 -3.79 1.82 -3.42
N THR A 36 -2.67 2.48 -3.10
CA THR A 36 -2.40 2.90 -1.71
C THR A 36 -3.40 3.96 -1.25
N ALA A 37 -3.82 4.89 -2.11
CA ALA A 37 -4.85 5.87 -1.76
C ALA A 37 -6.18 5.20 -1.40
N ILE A 38 -6.63 4.22 -2.19
CA ILE A 38 -7.86 3.47 -1.92
C ILE A 38 -7.71 2.66 -0.63
N LEU A 39 -6.61 1.93 -0.47
CA LEU A 39 -6.36 1.10 0.71
C LEU A 39 -6.37 1.93 2.00
N VAL A 40 -5.65 3.07 2.00
CA VAL A 40 -5.59 3.97 3.15
C VAL A 40 -6.94 4.63 3.38
N PHE A 41 -7.60 5.15 2.35
CA PHE A 41 -8.91 5.80 2.52
C PHE A 41 -9.94 4.86 3.15
N VAL A 42 -10.09 3.65 2.60
CA VAL A 42 -11.11 2.70 3.09
C VAL A 42 -10.80 2.23 4.50
N GLY A 43 -9.57 1.83 4.76
CA GLY A 43 -9.19 1.31 6.08
C GLY A 43 -9.21 2.38 7.17
N THR A 44 -8.65 3.56 6.91
CA THR A 44 -8.65 4.66 7.88
C THR A 44 -10.05 5.25 8.08
N SER A 45 -10.90 5.29 7.05
CA SER A 45 -12.30 5.70 7.21
C SER A 45 -13.07 4.74 8.12
N ALA A 46 -12.84 3.43 7.99
CA ALA A 46 -13.42 2.45 8.90
C ALA A 46 -12.93 2.66 10.35
N ALA A 47 -11.64 2.94 10.54
CA ALA A 47 -11.06 3.20 11.85
C ALA A 47 -11.61 4.49 12.49
N VAL A 48 -11.71 5.57 11.72
CA VAL A 48 -12.30 6.83 12.18
C VAL A 48 -13.78 6.65 12.54
N ALA A 49 -14.54 5.92 11.72
CA ALA A 49 -15.95 5.65 12.00
C ALA A 49 -16.14 4.80 13.27
N SER A 50 -15.26 3.82 13.49
CA SER A 50 -15.21 3.02 14.71
C SER A 50 -14.91 3.89 15.94
N ALA A 51 -13.87 4.72 15.89
CA ALA A 51 -13.51 5.62 16.98
C ALA A 51 -14.64 6.60 17.33
N ALA A 52 -15.32 7.14 16.32
CA ALA A 52 -16.42 8.10 16.51
C ALA A 52 -17.67 7.52 17.18
N ARG A 53 -17.86 6.19 17.15
CA ARG A 53 -19.03 5.50 17.73
C ARG A 53 -18.79 4.96 19.15
N GLY A 54 -17.53 4.96 19.62
CA GLY A 54 -17.11 4.19 20.78
C GLY A 54 -16.79 2.75 20.39
N THR A 55 -15.57 2.31 20.68
CA THR A 55 -15.03 1.03 20.15
C THR A 55 -15.64 -0.19 20.84
N ASP A 56 -16.47 -0.94 20.11
CA ASP A 56 -16.89 -2.30 20.47
C ASP A 56 -16.13 -3.37 19.65
N VAL A 57 -16.17 -4.64 20.11
CA VAL A 57 -15.48 -5.77 19.43
C VAL A 57 -15.86 -5.89 17.94
N TYR A 58 -17.12 -5.63 17.61
CA TYR A 58 -17.62 -5.65 16.23
C TYR A 58 -17.05 -4.54 15.36
N ASP A 59 -16.66 -3.40 15.95
CA ASP A 59 -16.04 -2.31 15.21
C ASP A 59 -14.59 -2.63 14.82
N THR A 60 -13.83 -3.34 15.65
CA THR A 60 -12.47 -3.78 15.30
C THR A 60 -12.49 -4.78 14.14
N LEU A 61 -13.45 -5.72 14.13
CA LEU A 61 -13.60 -6.67 13.03
C LEU A 61 -13.91 -5.94 11.71
N ALA A 62 -14.78 -4.93 11.75
CA ALA A 62 -15.11 -4.13 10.57
C ALA A 62 -13.86 -3.42 9.99
N VAL A 63 -12.99 -2.86 10.85
CA VAL A 63 -11.73 -2.22 10.42
C VAL A 63 -10.81 -3.24 9.74
N VAL A 64 -10.59 -4.41 10.35
CA VAL A 64 -9.71 -5.45 9.80
C VAL A 64 -10.25 -5.97 8.47
N LEU A 65 -11.57 -6.21 8.37
CA LEU A 65 -12.20 -6.63 7.12
C LEU A 65 -12.14 -5.54 6.04
N ALA A 66 -12.30 -4.26 6.39
CA ALA A 66 -12.18 -3.16 5.45
C ALA A 66 -10.80 -3.13 4.79
N PHE A 67 -9.72 -3.29 5.56
CA PHE A 67 -8.36 -3.40 5.00
C PHE A 67 -8.19 -4.68 4.18
N GLY A 68 -8.59 -5.83 4.73
CA GLY A 68 -8.36 -7.13 4.10
C GLY A 68 -9.09 -7.31 2.76
N VAL A 69 -10.39 -7.00 2.72
CA VAL A 69 -11.20 -7.11 1.50
C VAL A 69 -10.73 -6.12 0.44
N THR A 70 -10.41 -4.89 0.85
CA THR A 70 -9.87 -3.87 -0.07
C THR A 70 -8.55 -4.32 -0.68
N LEU A 71 -7.64 -4.88 0.14
CA LEU A 71 -6.37 -5.39 -0.36
C LEU A 71 -6.57 -6.53 -1.36
N VAL A 72 -7.45 -7.50 -1.08
CA VAL A 72 -7.77 -8.60 -2.02
C VAL A 72 -8.32 -8.06 -3.33
N ALA A 73 -9.25 -7.11 -3.27
CA ALA A 73 -9.83 -6.48 -4.47
C ALA A 73 -8.75 -5.74 -5.29
N LEU A 74 -7.87 -4.99 -4.63
CA LEU A 74 -6.78 -4.27 -5.29
C LEU A 74 -5.75 -5.23 -5.90
N VAL A 75 -5.39 -6.32 -5.23
CA VAL A 75 -4.48 -7.32 -5.81
C VAL A 75 -5.12 -7.96 -7.06
N ALA A 76 -6.40 -8.29 -7.02
CA ALA A 76 -7.12 -8.82 -8.18
C ALA A 76 -7.17 -7.80 -9.35
N ALA A 77 -7.41 -6.52 -9.06
CA ALA A 77 -7.51 -5.48 -10.07
C ALA A 77 -6.16 -5.04 -10.65
N PHE A 78 -5.13 -4.94 -9.80
CA PHE A 78 -3.89 -4.22 -10.09
C PHE A 78 -2.62 -5.05 -9.99
N GLY A 79 -2.70 -6.28 -9.47
CA GLY A 79 -1.53 -7.17 -9.32
C GLY A 79 -0.75 -7.36 -10.62
N HIS A 80 -1.45 -7.59 -11.74
CA HIS A 80 -0.84 -7.77 -13.06
C HIS A 80 -0.20 -6.50 -13.64
N VAL A 81 -0.45 -5.32 -13.04
CA VAL A 81 0.07 -4.03 -13.52
C VAL A 81 1.33 -3.63 -12.79
N SER A 82 1.32 -3.64 -11.46
CA SER A 82 2.42 -3.15 -10.61
C SER A 82 3.01 -4.21 -9.68
N GLY A 83 2.41 -5.39 -9.56
CA GLY A 83 2.68 -6.29 -8.45
C GLY A 83 1.87 -5.97 -7.19
N CYS A 84 1.15 -4.84 -7.17
CA CYS A 84 0.27 -4.39 -6.10
C CYS A 84 0.95 -4.43 -4.71
N HIS A 85 2.11 -3.79 -4.58
CA HIS A 85 2.84 -3.76 -3.31
C HIS A 85 2.09 -2.91 -2.27
N LEU A 86 1.62 -1.75 -2.72
CA LEU A 86 0.86 -0.74 -1.99
C LEU A 86 1.48 -0.29 -0.66
N ASN A 87 2.76 -0.58 -0.45
CA ASN A 87 3.43 -0.46 0.83
C ASN A 87 4.96 -0.30 0.61
N PRO A 88 5.57 0.77 1.17
CA PRO A 88 7.02 0.99 1.09
C PRO A 88 7.85 -0.14 1.68
N ALA A 89 7.47 -0.67 2.85
CA ALA A 89 8.19 -1.76 3.50
C ALA A 89 8.14 -3.07 2.69
N VAL A 90 6.99 -3.38 2.08
CA VAL A 90 6.86 -4.52 1.17
C VAL A 90 7.77 -4.34 -0.05
N THR A 91 7.76 -3.15 -0.65
CA THR A 91 8.60 -2.83 -1.81
C THR A 91 10.09 -2.97 -1.49
N VAL A 92 10.53 -2.40 -0.37
CA VAL A 92 11.92 -2.47 0.08
C VAL A 92 12.29 -3.91 0.45
N GLY A 93 11.43 -4.65 1.13
CA GLY A 93 11.69 -6.06 1.49
C GLY A 93 11.81 -6.96 0.27
N LEU A 94 10.96 -6.78 -0.75
CA LEU A 94 11.08 -7.48 -2.02
C LEU A 94 12.36 -7.11 -2.77
N ALA A 95 12.76 -5.84 -2.74
CA ALA A 95 14.01 -5.40 -3.36
C ALA A 95 15.24 -5.96 -2.64
N ALA A 96 15.24 -5.95 -1.31
CA ALA A 96 16.29 -6.51 -0.47
C ALA A 96 16.46 -8.03 -0.66
N THR A 97 15.38 -8.74 -0.97
CA THR A 97 15.39 -10.19 -1.23
C THR A 97 15.58 -10.54 -2.71
N GLY A 98 15.88 -9.56 -3.57
CA GLY A 98 16.11 -9.79 -5.01
C GLY A 98 14.86 -10.14 -5.81
N ARG A 99 13.66 -9.97 -5.23
CA ARG A 99 12.36 -10.25 -5.85
C ARG A 99 11.76 -9.03 -6.55
N PHE A 100 12.39 -7.87 -6.43
CA PHE A 100 12.01 -6.63 -7.11
C PHE A 100 13.25 -5.78 -7.43
N PRO A 101 13.33 -5.06 -8.56
CA PRO A 101 14.50 -4.27 -8.90
C PRO A 101 14.60 -3.01 -8.02
N TRP A 102 15.78 -2.78 -7.46
CA TRP A 102 16.09 -1.53 -6.74
C TRP A 102 15.89 -0.27 -7.60
N SER A 103 16.12 -0.35 -8.91
CA SER A 103 15.92 0.77 -9.84
C SER A 103 14.47 1.24 -9.94
N ALA A 104 13.48 0.39 -9.60
CA ALA A 104 12.06 0.77 -9.56
C ALA A 104 11.53 0.97 -8.12
N ALA A 105 12.29 0.57 -7.09
CA ALA A 105 11.83 0.67 -5.70
C ALA A 105 11.56 2.12 -5.28
N GLY A 106 12.42 3.06 -5.67
CA GLY A 106 12.27 4.47 -5.30
C GLY A 106 10.97 5.09 -5.81
N ILE A 107 10.60 4.85 -7.08
CA ILE A 107 9.37 5.42 -7.65
C ILE A 107 8.11 4.80 -7.02
N TYR A 108 8.16 3.53 -6.65
CA TYR A 108 7.08 2.86 -5.91
C TYR A 108 6.90 3.49 -4.52
N VAL A 109 7.99 3.66 -3.77
CA VAL A 109 7.93 4.24 -2.42
C VAL A 109 7.34 5.65 -2.47
N VAL A 110 7.79 6.50 -3.39
CA VAL A 110 7.23 7.86 -3.55
C VAL A 110 5.74 7.81 -3.91
N ALA A 111 5.36 6.95 -4.86
CA ALA A 111 3.97 6.79 -5.25
C ALA A 111 3.07 6.31 -4.10
N GLN A 112 3.54 5.34 -3.31
CA GLN A 112 2.82 4.80 -2.16
C GLN A 112 2.68 5.83 -1.04
N LEU A 113 3.73 6.59 -0.75
CA LEU A 113 3.67 7.68 0.24
C LEU A 113 2.69 8.78 -0.21
N ALA A 114 2.76 9.20 -1.47
CA ALA A 114 1.81 10.15 -2.03
C ALA A 114 0.36 9.61 -1.99
N GLY A 115 0.17 8.33 -2.35
CA GLY A 115 -1.11 7.64 -2.24
C GLY A 115 -1.64 7.62 -0.82
N GLY A 116 -0.80 7.32 0.17
CA GLY A 116 -1.18 7.34 1.58
C GLY A 116 -1.60 8.72 2.06
N VAL A 117 -0.90 9.78 1.65
CA VAL A 117 -1.30 11.16 1.92
C VAL A 117 -2.67 11.47 1.29
N VAL A 118 -2.87 11.11 0.02
CA VAL A 118 -4.16 11.32 -0.68
C VAL A 118 -5.30 10.58 0.02
N GLY A 119 -5.07 9.32 0.43
CA GLY A 119 -6.06 8.53 1.16
C GLY A 119 -6.42 9.14 2.52
N GLY A 120 -5.42 9.59 3.29
CA GLY A 120 -5.65 10.27 4.56
C GLY A 120 -6.37 11.61 4.42
N LEU A 121 -6.04 12.40 3.37
CA LEU A 121 -6.76 13.62 3.04
C LEU A 121 -8.22 13.35 2.64
N ALA A 122 -8.48 12.29 1.87
CA ALA A 122 -9.83 11.88 1.53
C ALA A 122 -10.64 11.52 2.79
N THR A 123 -10.05 10.78 3.73
CA THR A 123 -10.67 10.49 5.03
C THR A 123 -10.99 11.77 5.80
N TRP A 124 -10.05 12.72 5.84
CA TRP A 124 -10.29 14.01 6.48
C TRP A 124 -11.43 14.81 5.82
N VAL A 125 -11.51 14.83 4.48
CA VAL A 125 -12.61 15.48 3.76
C VAL A 125 -13.96 14.82 4.07
N SER A 126 -14.00 13.49 4.21
CA SER A 126 -15.24 12.76 4.49
C SER A 126 -15.77 12.96 5.91
N TYR A 127 -14.89 13.07 6.92
CA TYR A 127 -15.28 13.14 8.34
C TYR A 127 -15.05 14.51 8.98
N GLY A 128 -14.47 15.46 8.24
CA GLY A 128 -14.15 16.81 8.71
C GLY A 128 -13.19 16.81 9.91
N GLY A 129 -13.38 17.78 10.81
CA GLY A 129 -12.54 17.91 12.03
C GLY A 129 -12.53 16.66 12.91
N ARG A 130 -13.63 15.89 12.92
CA ARG A 130 -13.77 14.65 13.69
C ARG A 130 -12.76 13.57 13.31
N ALA A 131 -12.40 13.52 12.03
CA ALA A 131 -11.39 12.59 11.54
C ALA A 131 -10.07 12.74 12.30
N ARG A 132 -9.70 13.97 12.64
CA ARG A 132 -8.49 14.29 13.38
C ARG A 132 -8.69 14.18 14.89
N SER A 133 -9.78 14.74 15.42
CA SER A 133 -9.97 14.85 16.87
C SER A 133 -10.34 13.53 17.56
N GLU A 134 -11.05 12.64 16.86
CA GLU A 134 -11.56 11.38 17.44
C GLU A 134 -10.78 10.17 16.94
N GLY A 135 -10.38 10.17 15.66
CA GLY A 135 -9.76 9.00 15.03
C GLY A 135 -8.30 9.16 14.63
N ALA A 136 -7.66 10.31 14.89
CA ALA A 136 -6.27 10.60 14.47
C ALA A 136 -5.98 10.27 13.00
N LEU A 137 -6.96 10.41 12.11
CA LEU A 137 -6.92 10.02 10.69
C LEU A 137 -6.62 8.52 10.46
N GLY A 138 -6.90 7.66 11.44
CA GLY A 138 -6.57 6.24 11.43
C GLY A 138 -5.07 5.95 11.64
N ALA A 139 -4.30 6.93 12.13
CA ALA A 139 -2.91 6.72 12.50
C ALA A 139 -2.79 5.74 13.68
N THR A 140 -1.79 4.87 13.63
CA THR A 140 -1.52 3.92 14.70
C THR A 140 -0.65 4.56 15.77
N HIS A 141 -1.11 4.48 17.02
CA HIS A 141 -0.39 4.94 18.19
C HIS A 141 -0.26 3.79 19.19
N PRO A 142 0.85 3.71 19.96
CA PRO A 142 0.93 2.78 21.08
C PRO A 142 -0.24 3.01 22.03
N VAL A 143 -0.83 1.91 22.53
CA VAL A 143 -1.83 1.99 23.60
C VAL A 143 -1.19 2.58 24.85
N GLU A 144 -2.00 3.23 25.69
CA GLU A 144 -1.54 3.83 26.92
C GLU A 144 -0.78 2.82 27.79
N GLY A 145 0.37 3.24 28.33
CA GLY A 145 1.27 2.37 29.11
C GLY A 145 2.27 1.55 28.28
N VAL A 146 2.20 1.58 26.94
CA VAL A 146 3.18 0.91 26.07
C VAL A 146 4.18 1.91 25.51
N SER A 147 5.46 1.68 25.78
CA SER A 147 6.56 2.50 25.24
C SER A 147 6.75 2.26 23.73
N ILE A 148 7.37 3.23 23.04
CA ILE A 148 7.72 3.09 21.62
C ILE A 148 8.63 1.88 21.38
N GLY A 149 9.55 1.58 22.29
CA GLY A 149 10.43 0.42 22.18
C GLY A 149 9.68 -0.91 22.27
N GLN A 150 8.67 -0.99 23.14
CA GLN A 150 7.77 -2.15 23.20
C GLN A 150 6.90 -2.25 21.95
N ALA A 151 6.35 -1.13 21.46
CA ALA A 151 5.55 -1.10 20.24
C ALA A 151 6.36 -1.47 18.99
N PHE A 152 7.67 -1.22 18.97
CA PHE A 152 8.55 -1.62 17.87
C PHE A 152 8.87 -3.12 17.87
N ALA A 153 8.84 -3.76 19.05
CA ALA A 153 9.26 -5.15 19.22
C ALA A 153 8.17 -6.19 18.90
N VAL A 154 6.92 -5.74 18.70
CA VAL A 154 5.73 -6.58 18.45
C VAL A 154 5.20 -6.29 17.05
#